data_AF-A0A1F2ZYE8-F1
#
_entry.id   AF-A0A1F2ZYE8-F1
#
_cell.length_a   1.000
_cell.length_b   1.000
_cell.length_c   1.000
_cell.angle_alpha   90.00
_cell.angle_beta   90.00
_cell.angle_gamma   90.00
#
_symmetry.space_group_name_H-M   'P 1'
#
loop_
_entity.id
_entity.type
_entity.pdbx_description
1 polymer ?
#
loop_
_entity_poly.entity_id
_entity_poly.type
_entity_poly.pdbx_seq_one_letter_code
_entity_poly.pdbx_strand_id
1 'polypeptide(L)'
;MVVVAVATVVACNSAPKVPVSTAALKKAYWGLPAAGPSADVTSQVTCPNGYPCDVFANAANYGQSKLDFGNRLTVIWTCQPQNFVLSEVVATGLKVRMACVGGPPLVPRRIGILEATWGAPNGQTIDVTQAVRDICGDTSWRCQVPAMAYIFGSPDRVAMTKTLRIRYTCNGQTTPGQQATENSVADLRCERAADLN
;
A
#
# COMPACT_ATOMS: atom_id res chain seq x y z
N MET A 1 18.09 -63.26 24.40
CA MET A 1 17.26 -62.36 23.57
C MET A 1 17.49 -60.95 24.05
N VAL A 2 18.15 -60.12 23.26
CA VAL A 2 18.42 -58.71 23.57
C VAL A 2 17.35 -57.89 22.88
N VAL A 3 16.53 -57.18 23.65
CA VAL A 3 15.48 -56.28 23.14
C VAL A 3 16.14 -54.96 22.77
N VAL A 4 16.21 -54.66 21.47
CA VAL A 4 16.65 -53.36 20.95
C VAL A 4 15.44 -52.43 20.94
N ALA A 5 15.40 -51.48 21.88
CA ALA A 5 14.38 -50.44 21.90
C ALA A 5 14.71 -49.37 20.86
N VAL A 6 13.87 -49.25 19.83
CA VAL A 6 13.97 -48.20 18.82
C VAL A 6 13.45 -46.90 19.42
N ALA A 7 14.35 -45.96 19.70
CA ALA A 7 13.99 -44.61 20.11
C ALA A 7 13.36 -43.87 18.91
N THR A 8 12.06 -43.63 18.97
CA THR A 8 11.37 -42.73 18.05
C THR A 8 11.76 -41.30 18.38
N VAL A 9 12.66 -40.72 17.58
CA VAL A 9 12.89 -39.28 17.56
C VAL A 9 11.62 -38.59 17.07
N VAL A 10 10.84 -38.04 17.99
CA VAL A 10 9.77 -37.09 17.66
C VAL A 10 10.47 -35.82 17.20
N ALA A 11 10.59 -35.63 15.89
CA ALA A 11 10.95 -34.33 15.33
C ALA A 11 9.81 -33.37 15.68
N CYS A 12 9.99 -32.57 16.74
CA CYS A 12 9.17 -31.39 16.96
C CYS A 12 9.34 -30.51 15.73
N ASN A 13 8.33 -30.52 14.87
CA ASN A 13 8.23 -29.61 13.74
C ASN A 13 7.99 -28.22 14.33
N SER A 14 9.05 -27.59 14.85
CA SER A 14 9.07 -26.17 15.15
C SER A 14 9.04 -25.45 13.82
N ALA A 15 7.84 -25.40 13.20
CA ALA A 15 7.56 -24.45 12.16
C ALA A 15 8.10 -23.10 12.65
N PRO A 16 8.91 -22.38 11.84
CA PRO A 16 9.35 -21.05 12.21
C PRO A 16 8.11 -20.29 12.66
N LYS A 17 8.09 -19.77 13.89
CA LYS A 17 7.02 -18.89 14.35
C LYS A 17 7.00 -17.75 13.34
N VAL A 18 6.09 -17.80 12.38
CA VAL A 18 5.88 -16.70 11.44
C VAL A 18 5.50 -15.53 12.35
N PRO A 19 6.32 -14.48 12.43
CA PRO A 19 5.97 -13.35 13.29
C PRO A 19 4.60 -12.86 12.85
N VAL A 20 3.67 -12.74 13.80
CA VAL A 20 2.32 -12.28 13.51
C VAL A 20 2.45 -10.86 12.96
N SER A 21 2.24 -10.71 11.65
CA SER A 21 2.36 -9.43 10.97
C SER A 21 1.21 -8.52 11.42
N THR A 22 1.55 -7.41 12.07
CA THR A 22 0.57 -6.45 12.54
C THR A 22 0.35 -5.36 11.50
N ALA A 23 -0.91 -5.12 11.13
CA ALA A 23 -1.31 -3.99 10.30
C ALA A 23 -1.56 -2.77 11.20
N ALA A 24 -1.04 -1.60 10.81
CA ALA A 24 -1.29 -0.34 11.48
C ALA A 24 -1.67 0.75 10.48
N LEU A 25 -2.79 1.42 10.74
CA LEU A 25 -3.31 2.49 9.87
C LEU A 25 -2.28 3.63 9.76
N LYS A 26 -1.99 4.05 8.53
CA LYS A 26 -1.11 5.20 8.26
C LYS A 26 -1.92 6.42 7.84
N LYS A 27 -2.74 6.28 6.80
CA LYS A 27 -3.61 7.34 6.28
C LYS A 27 -4.87 6.76 5.65
N ALA A 28 -5.96 7.52 5.69
CA ALA A 28 -7.16 7.23 4.93
C ALA A 28 -7.74 8.50 4.30
N TYR A 29 -8.24 8.36 3.08
CA TYR A 29 -8.81 9.44 2.28
C TYR A 29 -10.16 9.01 1.72
N TRP A 30 -11.12 9.94 1.73
CA TRP A 30 -12.45 9.73 1.17
C TRP A 30 -12.84 10.87 0.23
N GLY A 31 -13.35 10.52 -0.95
CA GLY A 31 -13.97 11.49 -1.86
C GLY A 31 -13.83 11.20 -3.35
N LEU A 32 -14.10 12.23 -4.16
CA LEU A 32 -14.01 12.21 -5.62
C LEU A 32 -12.61 12.65 -6.10
N PRO A 33 -12.09 12.05 -7.18
CA PRO A 33 -10.83 12.49 -7.79
C PRO A 33 -10.86 13.95 -8.31
N ALA A 34 -12.01 14.43 -8.79
CA ALA A 34 -12.12 15.72 -9.49
C ALA A 34 -12.46 16.94 -8.61
N ALA A 35 -12.88 16.75 -7.36
CA ALA A 35 -13.53 17.80 -6.57
C ALA A 35 -12.60 18.63 -5.67
N GLY A 36 -11.27 18.48 -5.80
CA GLY A 36 -10.32 19.09 -4.86
C GLY A 36 -10.00 18.19 -3.67
N PRO A 37 -9.42 18.71 -2.58
CA PRO A 37 -8.82 17.89 -1.53
C PRO A 37 -9.86 16.92 -0.94
N SER A 38 -9.55 15.62 -0.98
CA SER A 38 -10.24 14.64 -0.14
C SER A 38 -10.09 15.05 1.31
N ALA A 39 -11.13 14.85 2.11
CA ALA A 39 -10.97 14.91 3.55
C ALA A 39 -10.02 13.76 3.95
N ASP A 40 -8.90 14.11 4.58
CA ASP A 40 -8.18 13.13 5.39
C ASP A 40 -9.18 12.62 6.44
N VAL A 41 -9.57 11.36 6.32
CA VAL A 41 -10.53 10.69 7.20
C VAL A 41 -9.83 9.70 8.12
N THR A 42 -8.51 9.80 8.28
CA THR A 42 -7.71 8.88 9.10
C THR A 42 -8.26 8.77 10.53
N SER A 43 -8.70 9.86 11.12
CA SER A 43 -9.29 9.88 12.48
C SER A 43 -10.68 9.23 12.57
N GLN A 44 -11.35 8.99 11.44
CA GLN A 44 -12.69 8.40 11.36
C GLN A 44 -12.63 6.89 11.07
N VAL A 45 -11.46 6.37 10.70
CA VAL A 45 -11.26 4.94 10.47
C VAL A 45 -11.01 4.22 11.79
N THR A 46 -11.97 3.40 12.20
CA THR A 46 -11.88 2.60 13.42
C THR A 46 -11.28 1.23 13.11
N CYS A 47 -9.95 1.13 13.12
CA CYS A 47 -9.21 -0.12 12.96
C CYS A 47 -8.22 -0.31 14.11
N PRO A 48 -8.37 -1.34 14.96
CA PRO A 48 -7.38 -1.61 16.00
C PRO A 48 -6.06 -2.03 15.34
N ASN A 49 -5.00 -1.26 15.57
CA ASN A 49 -3.66 -1.65 15.15
C ASN A 49 -3.32 -3.04 15.71
N GLY A 50 -2.72 -3.91 14.91
CA GLY A 50 -2.31 -5.25 15.37
C GLY A 50 -2.92 -6.41 14.60
N TYR A 51 -4.17 -6.29 14.15
CA TYR A 51 -4.91 -7.39 13.52
C TYR A 51 -5.57 -6.97 12.21
N PRO A 52 -5.86 -7.93 11.31
CA PRO A 52 -6.62 -7.61 10.11
C PRO A 52 -7.98 -6.99 10.44
N CYS A 53 -8.32 -5.91 9.76
CA CYS A 53 -9.58 -5.19 9.96
C CYS A 53 -10.17 -4.75 8.61
N ASP A 54 -11.50 -4.62 8.59
CA ASP A 54 -12.24 -4.17 7.40
C ASP A 54 -12.64 -2.70 7.55
N VAL A 55 -12.23 -1.87 6.61
CA VAL A 55 -12.61 -0.45 6.52
C VAL A 55 -13.63 -0.28 5.41
N PHE A 56 -14.84 0.14 5.77
CA PHE A 56 -15.95 0.24 4.81
C PHE A 56 -15.94 1.58 4.07
N ALA A 57 -16.12 1.52 2.75
CA ALA A 57 -16.27 2.66 1.87
C ALA A 57 -17.73 3.14 1.87
N ASN A 58 -18.16 3.81 2.94
CA ASN A 58 -19.52 4.28 3.13
C ASN A 58 -19.57 5.78 3.43
N ALA A 59 -20.34 6.54 2.63
CA ALA A 59 -20.53 7.98 2.79
C ALA A 59 -20.93 8.39 4.22
N ALA A 60 -21.81 7.62 4.86
CA ALA A 60 -22.28 7.91 6.22
C ALA A 60 -21.15 7.84 7.27
N ASN A 61 -20.17 6.96 7.08
CA ASN A 61 -19.01 6.85 7.98
C ASN A 61 -18.11 8.08 7.89
N TYR A 62 -18.19 8.82 6.78
CA TYR A 62 -17.30 9.94 6.47
C TYR A 62 -18.03 11.28 6.42
N GLY A 63 -19.15 11.40 7.16
CA GLY A 63 -19.88 12.64 7.34
C GLY A 63 -20.63 13.14 6.11
N GLN A 64 -20.83 12.30 5.09
CA GLN A 64 -21.59 12.64 3.89
C GLN A 64 -23.01 12.07 3.95
N SER A 65 -24.00 12.95 3.91
CA SER A 65 -25.43 12.60 3.93
C SER A 65 -25.95 12.10 2.58
N LYS A 66 -25.33 12.53 1.47
CA LYS A 66 -25.68 12.11 0.12
C LYS A 66 -24.70 11.07 -0.39
N LEU A 67 -25.23 9.93 -0.84
CA LEU A 67 -24.45 8.89 -1.50
C LEU A 67 -23.97 9.37 -2.87
N ASP A 68 -22.68 9.24 -3.13
CA ASP A 68 -22.07 9.44 -4.44
C ASP A 68 -21.22 8.22 -4.79
N PHE A 69 -21.63 7.49 -5.83
CA PHE A 69 -20.94 6.28 -6.29
C PHE A 69 -19.59 6.57 -6.95
N GLY A 70 -19.31 7.82 -7.31
CA GLY A 70 -18.00 8.24 -7.75
C GLY A 70 -16.96 8.27 -6.62
N ASN A 71 -17.40 8.34 -5.36
CA ASN A 71 -16.50 8.40 -4.22
C ASN A 71 -15.69 7.10 -4.10
N ARG A 72 -14.44 7.27 -3.71
CA ARG A 72 -13.51 6.18 -3.43
C ARG A 72 -12.90 6.35 -2.05
N LEU A 73 -12.76 5.23 -1.36
CA LEU A 73 -11.95 5.13 -0.16
C LEU A 73 -10.55 4.69 -0.57
N THR A 74 -9.54 5.43 -0.11
CA THR A 74 -8.15 4.99 -0.14
C THR A 74 -7.66 4.81 1.29
N VAL A 75 -7.09 3.64 1.57
CA VAL A 75 -6.48 3.35 2.87
C VAL A 75 -5.03 2.95 2.63
N ILE A 76 -4.14 3.50 3.45
CA ILE A 76 -2.71 3.22 3.46
C ILE A 76 -2.38 2.71 4.86
N TRP A 77 -1.68 1.58 4.95
CA TRP A 77 -1.28 0.99 6.21
C TRP A 77 0.15 0.44 6.15
N THR A 78 0.76 0.33 7.32
CA THR A 78 2.07 -0.26 7.51
C THR A 78 1.95 -1.66 8.06
N CYS A 79 2.90 -2.51 7.70
CA CYS A 79 3.03 -3.88 8.21
C CYS A 79 4.33 -4.03 8.98
N GLN A 80 4.23 -4.42 10.23
CA GLN A 80 5.35 -4.74 11.11
C GLN A 80 5.35 -6.24 11.43
N PRO A 81 6.52 -6.90 11.49
CA PRO A 81 7.89 -6.34 11.38
C PRO A 81 8.42 -6.17 9.94
N GLN A 82 7.61 -6.44 8.90
CA GLN A 82 8.10 -6.50 7.53
C GLN A 82 8.54 -5.15 6.95
N ASN A 83 8.15 -4.02 7.55
CA ASN A 83 8.26 -2.68 6.97
C ASN A 83 7.69 -2.63 5.54
N PHE A 84 6.49 -3.16 5.34
CA PHE A 84 5.74 -2.92 4.11
C PHE A 84 4.82 -1.73 4.30
N VAL A 85 4.64 -0.95 3.24
CA VAL A 85 3.52 -0.02 3.10
C VAL A 85 2.58 -0.60 2.06
N LEU A 86 1.37 -0.92 2.47
CA LEU A 86 0.32 -1.44 1.60
C LEU A 86 -0.78 -0.39 1.46
N SER A 87 -1.48 -0.43 0.34
CA SER A 87 -2.62 0.46 0.11
C SER A 87 -3.64 -0.19 -0.80
N GLU A 88 -4.88 0.27 -0.66
CA GLU A 88 -5.99 -0.17 -1.49
C GLU A 88 -6.90 1.01 -1.80
N VAL A 89 -7.48 0.98 -3.00
CA VAL A 89 -8.47 1.94 -3.48
C VAL A 89 -9.74 1.18 -3.83
N VAL A 90 -10.84 1.48 -3.17
CA VAL A 90 -12.12 0.80 -3.41
C VAL A 90 -13.24 1.81 -3.68
N ALA A 91 -14.19 1.39 -4.51
CA ALA A 91 -15.39 2.16 -4.76
C ALA A 91 -16.34 2.15 -3.56
N THR A 92 -17.24 3.13 -3.51
CA THR A 92 -18.34 3.18 -2.54
C THR A 92 -19.14 1.88 -2.51
N GLY A 93 -19.45 1.38 -1.31
CA GLY A 93 -20.16 0.13 -1.07
C GLY A 93 -19.25 -1.10 -0.90
N LEU A 94 -17.95 -0.98 -1.16
CA LEU A 94 -16.96 -2.02 -0.91
C LEU A 94 -16.25 -1.82 0.44
N LYS A 95 -15.27 -2.67 0.72
CA LYS A 95 -14.42 -2.57 1.91
C LYS A 95 -12.95 -2.82 1.55
N VAL A 96 -12.06 -2.12 2.23
CA VAL A 96 -10.63 -2.43 2.25
C VAL A 96 -10.39 -3.40 3.39
N ARG A 97 -9.71 -4.51 3.11
CA ARG A 97 -9.24 -5.42 4.16
C ARG A 97 -7.79 -5.10 4.47
N MET A 98 -7.56 -4.31 5.51
CA MET A 98 -6.22 -4.02 6.00
C MET A 98 -5.63 -5.30 6.58
N ALA A 99 -4.76 -5.95 5.82
CA ALA A 99 -4.05 -7.14 6.23
C ALA A 99 -2.62 -7.06 5.74
N CYS A 100 -1.73 -7.75 6.45
CA CYS A 100 -0.36 -7.91 6.02
C CYS A 100 -0.23 -9.23 5.27
N VAL A 101 0.41 -9.18 4.11
CA VAL A 101 0.66 -10.34 3.26
C VAL A 101 2.13 -10.70 3.28
N GLY A 102 2.42 -12.00 3.35
CA GLY A 102 3.77 -12.53 3.30
C GLY A 102 4.57 -12.42 4.60
N GLY A 103 5.70 -13.11 4.61
CA GLY A 103 6.72 -13.00 5.65
C GLY A 103 7.70 -11.86 5.36
N PRO A 104 8.66 -11.60 6.28
CA PRO A 104 9.78 -10.72 5.98
C PRO A 104 10.55 -11.23 4.74
N PRO A 105 11.04 -10.32 3.88
CA PRO A 105 11.78 -10.72 2.67
C PRO A 105 13.08 -11.43 3.03
N LEU A 106 13.49 -12.43 2.22
CA LEU A 106 14.74 -13.18 2.46
C LEU A 106 15.97 -12.27 2.40
N VAL A 107 16.01 -11.36 1.42
CA VAL A 107 17.08 -10.37 1.26
C VAL A 107 16.45 -8.98 1.26
N PRO A 108 16.56 -8.23 2.35
CA PRO A 108 15.78 -7.04 2.49
C PRO A 108 16.54 -5.90 1.75
N ARG A 109 15.90 -5.29 0.75
CA ARG A 109 16.41 -4.14 -0.03
C ARG A 109 15.48 -2.92 0.02
N ARG A 110 15.99 -1.78 0.49
CA ARG A 110 15.19 -0.58 0.76
C ARG A 110 14.85 0.15 -0.51
N ILE A 111 13.62 0.64 -0.58
CA ILE A 111 13.13 1.49 -1.66
C ILE A 111 13.66 2.91 -1.44
N GLY A 112 14.30 3.47 -2.46
CA GLY A 112 14.65 4.89 -2.53
C GLY A 112 13.97 5.56 -3.71
N ILE A 113 13.09 6.54 -3.45
CA ILE A 113 12.36 7.26 -4.51
C ILE A 113 13.27 8.32 -5.16
N LEU A 114 13.53 8.16 -6.46
CA LEU A 114 14.34 9.08 -7.25
C LEU A 114 13.49 10.28 -7.70
N GLU A 115 12.42 9.99 -8.43
CA GLU A 115 11.50 10.98 -8.99
C GLU A 115 10.10 10.36 -9.11
N ALA A 116 9.07 11.19 -8.94
CA ALA A 116 7.70 10.81 -9.25
C ALA A 116 6.93 11.98 -9.87
N THR A 117 6.16 11.68 -10.91
CA THR A 117 5.31 12.66 -11.60
C THR A 117 3.86 12.20 -11.62
N TRP A 118 2.95 13.17 -11.47
CA TRP A 118 1.52 12.97 -11.59
C TRP A 118 0.98 13.90 -12.68
N GLY A 119 0.26 13.38 -13.65
CA GLY A 119 -0.23 14.25 -14.72
C GLY A 119 -1.09 13.59 -15.77
N ALA A 120 -1.63 14.44 -16.63
CA ALA A 120 -2.45 14.05 -17.75
C ALA A 120 -1.61 13.60 -18.96
N PRO A 121 -2.19 12.85 -19.90
CA PRO A 121 -1.47 12.36 -21.09
C PRO A 121 -1.02 13.48 -22.04
N ASN A 122 -1.58 14.68 -21.91
CA ASN A 122 -1.25 15.87 -22.72
C ASN A 122 0.08 16.54 -22.33
N GLY A 123 0.84 15.96 -21.39
CA GLY A 123 2.13 16.48 -20.94
C GLY A 123 2.06 17.39 -19.72
N GLN A 124 0.87 17.78 -19.25
CA GLN A 124 0.72 18.52 -18.00
C GLN A 124 0.96 17.60 -16.81
N THR A 125 2.13 17.75 -16.20
CA THR A 125 2.57 16.96 -15.05
C THR A 125 3.03 17.88 -13.92
N ILE A 126 2.92 17.38 -12.69
CA ILE A 126 3.47 17.99 -11.49
C ILE A 126 4.42 16.99 -10.82
N ASP A 127 5.42 17.53 -10.12
CA ASP A 127 6.33 16.75 -9.29
C ASP A 127 5.62 16.36 -7.98
N VAL A 128 5.56 15.06 -7.72
CA VAL A 128 4.96 14.47 -6.52
C VAL A 128 5.96 13.60 -5.76
N THR A 129 7.25 13.78 -6.04
CA THR A 129 8.34 12.98 -5.47
C THR A 129 8.29 12.96 -3.94
N GLN A 130 8.11 14.11 -3.30
CA GLN A 130 8.05 14.18 -1.84
C GLN A 130 6.81 13.48 -1.27
N ALA A 131 5.64 13.64 -1.90
CA ALA A 131 4.43 12.95 -1.46
C ALA A 131 4.56 11.42 -1.55
N VAL A 132 5.23 10.91 -2.60
CA VAL A 132 5.52 9.47 -2.73
C VAL A 132 6.52 9.00 -1.66
N ARG A 133 7.54 9.80 -1.33
CA ARG A 133 8.46 9.51 -0.21
C ARG A 133 7.70 9.44 1.12
N ASP A 134 6.81 10.38 1.39
CA ASP A 134 6.03 10.42 2.62
C ASP A 134 5.10 9.20 2.73
N ILE A 135 4.51 8.74 1.61
CA ILE A 135 3.70 7.53 1.55
C ILE A 135 4.57 6.29 1.82
N CYS A 136 5.70 6.12 1.15
CA CYS A 136 6.52 4.92 1.30
C CYS A 136 7.33 4.88 2.60
N GLY A 137 7.73 6.02 3.14
CA GLY A 137 8.72 6.08 4.22
C GLY A 137 10.11 5.58 3.79
N ASP A 138 11.11 5.79 4.63
CA ASP A 138 12.52 5.59 4.28
C ASP A 138 13.03 4.15 4.47
N THR A 139 12.21 3.28 5.06
CA THR A 139 12.63 1.94 5.48
C THR A 139 11.90 0.82 4.77
N SER A 140 11.03 1.15 3.83
CA SER A 140 10.14 0.16 3.21
C SER A 140 10.84 -0.66 2.14
N TRP A 141 10.59 -1.96 2.14
CA TRP A 141 11.08 -2.89 1.12
C TRP A 141 10.00 -3.22 0.07
N ARG A 142 8.74 -2.90 0.41
CA ARG A 142 7.57 -2.91 -0.46
C ARG A 142 6.72 -1.68 -0.16
N CYS A 143 6.28 -0.99 -1.20
CA CYS A 143 5.43 0.18 -1.07
C CYS A 143 4.37 0.21 -2.16
N GLN A 144 3.10 0.24 -1.76
CA GLN A 144 1.97 0.44 -2.65
C GLN A 144 1.51 1.89 -2.59
N VAL A 145 1.62 2.60 -3.71
CA VAL A 145 1.29 4.03 -3.82
C VAL A 145 -0.04 4.19 -4.56
N PRO A 146 -1.09 4.70 -3.91
CA PRO A 146 -2.39 4.89 -4.55
C PRO A 146 -2.38 6.10 -5.49
N ALA A 147 -2.72 5.88 -6.76
CA ALA A 147 -2.75 6.88 -7.81
C ALA A 147 -4.07 7.67 -7.79
N MET A 148 -4.17 8.64 -6.87
CA MET A 148 -5.41 9.40 -6.64
C MET A 148 -5.20 10.90 -6.82
N ALA A 149 -6.08 11.55 -7.59
CA ALA A 149 -6.03 13.01 -7.78
C ALA A 149 -6.27 13.80 -6.50
N TYR A 150 -6.97 13.26 -5.50
CA TYR A 150 -7.12 13.95 -4.21
C TYR A 150 -5.89 13.82 -3.29
N ILE A 151 -4.96 12.91 -3.58
CA ILE A 151 -3.67 12.79 -2.87
C ILE A 151 -2.64 13.72 -3.53
N PHE A 152 -2.60 13.71 -4.86
CA PHE A 152 -1.57 14.40 -5.63
C PHE A 152 -2.00 15.73 -6.23
N GLY A 153 -3.29 16.07 -6.18
CA GLY A 153 -3.88 17.22 -6.87
C GLY A 153 -4.34 16.90 -8.29
N SER A 154 -4.91 17.89 -8.96
CA SER A 154 -5.38 17.76 -10.35
C SER A 154 -4.68 18.80 -11.23
N PRO A 155 -3.57 18.44 -11.91
CA PRO A 155 -2.83 19.36 -12.77
C PRO A 155 -3.58 19.80 -14.04
N ASP A 156 -4.59 19.02 -14.44
CA ASP A 156 -5.50 19.34 -15.55
C ASP A 156 -6.95 19.14 -15.06
N ARG A 157 -7.79 20.18 -15.16
CA ARG A 157 -9.21 20.14 -14.77
C ARG A 157 -10.09 19.49 -15.83
N VAL A 158 -9.59 19.32 -17.05
CA VAL A 158 -10.26 18.54 -18.09
C VAL A 158 -10.13 17.06 -17.71
N ALA A 159 -11.23 16.31 -17.85
CA ALA A 159 -11.44 14.96 -17.32
C ALA A 159 -10.59 13.86 -18.00
N MET A 160 -9.29 14.09 -18.18
CA MET A 160 -8.34 13.09 -18.66
C MET A 160 -7.82 12.25 -17.49
N THR A 161 -7.88 10.92 -17.68
CA THR A 161 -7.28 9.93 -16.77
C THR A 161 -5.81 10.24 -16.57
N LYS A 162 -5.44 10.49 -15.32
CA LYS A 162 -4.06 10.84 -14.95
C LYS A 162 -3.21 9.59 -14.71
N THR A 163 -1.90 9.75 -14.83
CA THR A 163 -0.94 8.67 -14.59
C THR A 163 0.08 9.11 -13.56
N LEU A 164 0.27 8.28 -12.53
CA LEU A 164 1.40 8.34 -11.62
C LEU A 164 2.55 7.57 -12.25
N ARG A 165 3.72 8.21 -12.37
CA ARG A 165 4.96 7.57 -12.81
C ARG A 165 6.01 7.73 -11.73
N ILE A 166 6.65 6.64 -11.34
CA ILE A 166 7.61 6.59 -10.23
C ILE A 166 8.88 5.91 -10.74
N ARG A 167 10.03 6.54 -10.50
CA ARG A 167 11.34 5.90 -10.59
C ARG A 167 11.92 5.77 -9.20
N TYR A 168 12.46 4.59 -8.92
CA TYR A 168 12.99 4.25 -7.63
C TYR A 168 14.22 3.35 -7.77
N THR A 169 14.88 3.13 -6.64
CA THR A 169 16.01 2.23 -6.49
C THR A 169 15.70 1.20 -5.42
N CYS A 170 16.40 0.07 -5.50
CA CYS A 170 16.50 -0.92 -4.44
C CYS A 170 17.94 -0.95 -3.94
N ASN A 171 18.20 -0.42 -2.74
CA ASN A 171 19.56 -0.20 -2.21
C ASN A 171 20.49 0.50 -3.23
N GLY A 172 20.02 1.58 -3.85
CA GLY A 172 20.78 2.35 -4.83
C GLY A 172 20.84 1.75 -6.25
N GLN A 173 20.36 0.52 -6.45
CA GLN A 173 20.24 -0.07 -7.80
C GLN A 173 18.94 0.38 -8.46
N THR A 174 19.03 1.04 -9.60
CA THR A 174 17.86 1.50 -10.38
C THR A 174 16.99 0.34 -10.83
N THR A 175 15.68 0.49 -10.68
CA THR A 175 14.68 -0.47 -11.18
C THR A 175 14.01 0.07 -12.45
N PRO A 176 13.26 -0.78 -13.19
CA PRO A 176 12.27 -0.28 -14.13
C PRO A 176 11.32 0.70 -13.43
N GLY A 177 10.95 1.78 -14.13
CA GLY A 177 9.93 2.69 -13.64
C GLY A 177 8.60 1.98 -13.42
N GLN A 178 7.85 2.43 -12.42
CA GLN A 178 6.49 1.94 -12.14
C GLN A 178 5.48 3.02 -12.52
N GLN A 179 4.31 2.57 -12.97
CA GLN A 179 3.24 3.46 -13.33
C GLN A 179 1.89 2.91 -12.90
N ALA A 180 0.98 3.81 -12.57
CA ALA A 180 -0.40 3.50 -12.22
C ALA A 180 -1.32 4.56 -12.80
N THR A 181 -2.42 4.15 -13.40
CA THR A 181 -3.48 5.06 -13.84
C THR A 181 -4.31 5.51 -12.64
N GLU A 182 -4.99 6.63 -12.78
CA GLU A 182 -5.89 7.15 -11.78
C GLU A 182 -6.89 6.09 -11.28
N ASN A 183 -7.13 6.08 -9.96
CA ASN A 183 -7.95 5.08 -9.25
C ASN A 183 -7.33 3.68 -9.13
N SER A 184 -6.03 3.53 -9.35
CA SER A 184 -5.30 2.27 -9.16
C SER A 184 -4.11 2.44 -8.21
N VAL A 185 -3.24 1.42 -8.11
CA VAL A 185 -2.10 1.38 -7.18
C VAL A 185 -0.83 1.03 -7.94
N ALA A 186 0.24 1.77 -7.70
CA ALA A 186 1.59 1.40 -8.14
C ALA A 186 2.27 0.55 -7.06
N ASP A 187 2.67 -0.69 -7.39
CA ASP A 187 3.36 -1.59 -6.44
C ASP A 187 4.88 -1.56 -6.67
N LEU A 188 5.59 -0.93 -5.75
CA LEU A 188 7.06 -0.85 -5.72
C LEU A 188 7.58 -2.02 -4.90
N ARG A 189 8.37 -2.91 -5.53
CA ARG A 189 8.89 -4.12 -4.88
C ARG A 189 10.37 -4.27 -5.12
N CYS A 190 11.11 -4.51 -4.03
CA CYS A 190 12.53 -4.79 -4.10
C CYS A 190 12.89 -6.27 -3.97
N GLU A 191 11.91 -7.16 -3.83
CA GLU A 191 12.08 -8.61 -3.92
C GLU A 191 12.42 -9.00 -5.37
N ARG A 192 13.46 -9.82 -5.59
CA ARG A 192 13.76 -10.45 -6.89
C ARG A 192 13.24 -11.87 -6.89
N ALA A 193 12.93 -12.39 -8.07
CA ALA A 193 12.61 -13.81 -8.26
C ALA A 193 13.70 -14.74 -7.70
N ALA A 194 14.97 -14.32 -7.75
CA ALA A 194 16.08 -15.08 -7.17
C ALA A 194 16.04 -15.18 -5.64
N ASP A 195 15.34 -14.28 -4.94
CA ASP A 195 15.14 -14.36 -3.49
C ASP A 195 13.89 -15.17 -3.11
N LEU A 196 13.21 -15.80 -4.06
CA LEU A 196 12.02 -16.62 -3.82
C LEU A 196 12.31 -18.13 -3.96
N ASN A 197 13.58 -18.49 -4.20
CA ASN A 197 14.05 -19.86 -4.43
C ASN A 197 14.90 -20.37 -3.26
#